data_AF-A0A9P8F384-F1
#
_entry.id   AF-A0A9P8F384-F1
#
_cell.length_a   1.000
_cell.length_b   1.000
_cell.length_c   1.000
_cell.angle_alpha   90.00
_cell.angle_beta   90.00
_cell.angle_gamma   90.00
#
_symmetry.space_group_name_H-M   'P 1'
#
loop_
_entity.id
_entity.type
_entity.pdbx_description
1 polymer ?
#
loop_
_entity_poly.entity_id
_entity_poly.type
_entity_poly.pdbx_seq_one_letter_code
_entity_poly.pdbx_strand_id
1 'polypeptide(L)'
;MDSSDSKEMQSGNPHTFSLFRLVRDQARISPEVLAHRYEGSGTTDDPYLVIWIPEDAGNPLNWSASFKWTVTAIVALSCFATAFASSAFSGGIRELVYGFHASTELITAGVSLFVLGFALGPLVWAPLSETIGRQKVFFVTFACFSAFLAGCAGVNNIGSLL
;
A
#
# COMPACT_ATOMS: atom_id res chain seq x y z
N MET A 1 0.27 -9.86 -47.96
CA MET A 1 -0.07 -8.46 -47.65
C MET A 1 -0.22 -8.35 -46.13
N ASP A 2 0.83 -8.42 -45.32
CA ASP A 2 2.21 -7.92 -45.40
C ASP A 2 2.36 -6.51 -44.78
N SER A 3 2.63 -6.54 -43.47
CA SER A 3 3.48 -5.64 -42.68
C SER A 3 3.20 -4.13 -42.64
N SER A 4 2.19 -3.64 -43.35
CA SER A 4 1.85 -2.21 -43.44
C SER A 4 0.74 -1.77 -42.47
N ASP A 5 -0.23 -2.65 -42.17
CA ASP A 5 -1.31 -2.35 -41.20
C ASP A 5 -0.85 -2.36 -39.73
N SER A 6 0.20 -3.12 -39.40
CA SER A 6 0.77 -3.14 -38.04
C SER A 6 1.59 -1.88 -37.72
N LYS A 7 1.85 -1.03 -38.72
CA LYS A 7 2.65 0.20 -38.58
C LYS A 7 1.84 1.45 -38.30
N GLU A 8 0.52 1.44 -38.54
CA GLU A 8 -0.32 2.63 -38.37
C GLU A 8 -0.93 2.78 -36.96
N MET A 9 -0.93 1.73 -36.13
CA MET A 9 -1.34 1.81 -34.71
C MET A 9 -0.17 2.16 -33.76
N GLN A 10 0.88 2.81 -34.22
CA GLN A 10 2.04 3.22 -33.39
C GLN A 10 2.29 4.74 -33.39
N SER A 11 1.23 5.54 -33.51
CA SER A 11 1.29 7.01 -33.43
C SER A 11 0.38 7.56 -32.33
N GLY A 12 0.49 7.01 -31.12
CA GLY A 12 -0.07 7.59 -29.90
C GLY A 12 1.08 7.96 -28.97
N ASN A 13 1.20 9.25 -28.63
CA ASN A 13 2.13 9.72 -27.61
C ASN A 13 1.98 8.84 -26.34
N PRO A 14 3.04 8.39 -25.64
CA PRO A 14 2.88 7.55 -24.46
C PRO A 14 2.03 8.32 -23.44
N HIS A 15 0.77 7.93 -23.29
CA HIS A 15 -0.19 8.61 -22.44
C HIS A 15 0.16 8.30 -20.99
N THR A 16 1.12 9.06 -20.44
CA THR A 16 1.50 8.97 -19.04
C THR A 16 0.27 9.32 -18.21
N PHE A 17 -0.20 8.39 -17.38
CA PHE A 17 -1.34 8.66 -16.51
C PHE A 17 -0.99 9.79 -15.52
N SER A 18 -1.93 10.72 -15.32
CA SER A 18 -1.83 11.69 -14.23
C SER A 18 -1.70 10.97 -12.89
N LEU A 19 -0.87 11.48 -11.98
CA LEU A 19 -0.66 10.92 -10.64
C LEU A 19 -1.98 10.67 -9.89
N PHE A 20 -2.92 11.60 -10.01
CA PHE A 20 -4.23 11.46 -9.36
C PHE A 20 -5.05 10.32 -9.95
N ARG A 21 -4.91 10.07 -11.26
CA ARG A 21 -5.54 8.92 -11.91
C ARG A 21 -4.84 7.62 -11.51
N LEU A 22 -3.50 7.56 -11.48
CA LEU A 22 -2.76 6.38 -11.01
C LEU A 22 -3.09 5.96 -9.57
N VAL A 23 -3.36 6.95 -8.71
CA VAL A 23 -3.71 6.73 -7.31
C VAL A 23 -5.19 6.36 -7.15
N ARG A 24 -6.10 6.99 -7.90
CA ARG A 24 -7.55 6.78 -7.75
C ARG A 24 -8.09 5.63 -8.59
N ASP A 25 -7.53 5.43 -9.77
CA ASP A 25 -7.90 4.39 -10.73
C ASP A 25 -7.01 3.17 -10.53
N GLN A 26 -7.56 2.19 -9.82
CA GLN A 26 -6.86 0.97 -9.46
C GLN A 26 -6.84 -0.04 -10.62
N ALA A 27 -7.80 0.07 -11.54
CA ALA A 27 -7.87 -0.79 -12.71
C ALA A 27 -6.80 -0.39 -13.75
N ARG A 28 -6.41 0.89 -13.77
CA ARG A 28 -5.35 1.44 -14.65
C ARG A 28 -5.52 1.06 -16.12
N ILE A 29 -6.78 0.88 -16.54
CA ILE A 29 -7.11 0.42 -17.89
C ILE A 29 -7.06 1.62 -18.83
N SER A 30 -6.11 1.62 -19.77
CA SER A 30 -6.06 2.60 -20.84
C SER A 30 -7.03 2.20 -21.98
N PRO A 31 -7.50 3.15 -22.80
CA PRO A 31 -8.31 2.83 -23.98
C PRO A 31 -7.63 1.82 -24.93
N GLU A 32 -6.30 1.83 -24.98
CA GLU A 32 -5.48 0.91 -25.76
C GLU A 32 -5.55 -0.52 -25.20
N VAL A 33 -5.50 -0.68 -23.88
CA VAL A 33 -5.68 -1.96 -23.19
C VAL A 33 -7.08 -2.53 -23.43
N LEU A 34 -8.11 -1.67 -23.42
CA LEU A 34 -9.48 -2.08 -23.75
C LEU A 34 -9.66 -2.52 -25.21
N ALA A 35 -8.95 -1.90 -26.13
CA ALA A 35 -9.02 -2.21 -27.56
C ALA A 35 -8.13 -3.40 -27.96
N HIS A 36 -7.18 -3.79 -27.11
CA HIS A 36 -6.24 -4.86 -27.40
C HIS A 36 -6.92 -6.24 -27.35
N ARG A 37 -6.67 -7.06 -28.37
CA ARG A 37 -7.16 -8.43 -28.43
C ARG A 37 -6.12 -9.37 -27.81
N TYR A 38 -6.42 -9.86 -26.61
CA TYR A 38 -5.61 -10.84 -25.92
C TYR A 38 -5.65 -12.21 -26.63
N GLU A 39 -4.52 -12.91 -26.62
CA GLU A 39 -4.46 -14.30 -27.08
C GLU A 39 -5.32 -15.18 -26.17
N GLY A 40 -5.99 -16.17 -26.77
CA GLY A 40 -6.96 -17.04 -26.13
C GLY A 40 -8.40 -16.80 -26.61
N SER A 41 -9.24 -17.82 -26.46
CA SER A 41 -10.67 -17.80 -26.80
C SER A 41 -11.56 -17.53 -25.59
N GLY A 42 -10.98 -17.42 -24.39
CA GLY A 42 -11.71 -17.22 -23.14
C GLY A 42 -12.41 -18.48 -22.65
N THR A 43 -12.00 -19.64 -23.15
CA THR A 43 -12.52 -20.95 -22.72
C THR A 43 -11.66 -21.54 -21.61
N THR A 44 -12.15 -22.56 -20.89
CA THR A 44 -11.38 -23.21 -19.83
C THR A 44 -10.09 -23.87 -20.36
N ASP A 45 -10.13 -24.37 -21.59
CA ASP A 45 -9.00 -25.03 -22.25
C ASP A 45 -8.04 -24.03 -22.93
N ASP A 46 -8.50 -22.80 -23.21
CA ASP A 46 -7.74 -21.74 -23.87
C ASP A 46 -8.13 -20.35 -23.29
N PRO A 47 -7.65 -20.03 -22.08
CA PRO A 47 -8.00 -18.80 -21.36
C PRO A 47 -7.27 -17.58 -21.93
N TYR A 48 -7.85 -16.38 -21.72
CA TYR A 48 -7.19 -15.14 -22.11
C TYR A 48 -5.88 -14.93 -21.36
N LEU A 49 -4.79 -14.75 -22.10
CA LEU A 49 -3.49 -14.44 -21.55
C LEU A 49 -3.38 -12.94 -21.26
N VAL A 50 -3.66 -12.57 -20.01
CA VAL A 50 -3.62 -11.15 -19.56
C VAL A 50 -2.17 -10.73 -19.31
N ILE A 51 -1.55 -10.14 -20.33
CA ILE A 51 -0.22 -9.53 -20.27
C ILE A 51 -0.27 -8.04 -20.53
N TRP A 52 0.77 -7.33 -20.09
CA TRP A 52 0.94 -5.91 -20.41
C TRP A 52 1.22 -5.75 -21.91
N ILE A 53 0.57 -4.77 -22.53
CA ILE A 53 0.88 -4.37 -23.91
C ILE A 53 2.19 -3.59 -23.97
N PRO A 54 2.87 -3.54 -25.13
CA PRO A 54 4.01 -2.63 -25.32
C PRO A 54 3.61 -1.20 -24.98
N GLU A 55 4.48 -0.47 -24.25
CA GLU A 55 4.23 0.91 -23.80
C GLU A 55 2.97 1.13 -22.93
N ASP A 56 2.46 0.08 -22.26
CA ASP A 56 1.33 0.22 -21.34
C ASP A 56 1.64 1.21 -20.21
N ALA A 57 0.82 2.26 -20.08
CA ALA A 57 0.92 3.26 -19.03
C ALA A 57 0.63 2.68 -17.62
N GLY A 58 -0.12 1.57 -17.55
CA GLY A 58 -0.44 0.84 -16.33
C GLY A 58 0.71 -0.03 -15.82
N ASN A 59 1.67 -0.37 -16.69
CA ASN A 59 2.82 -1.18 -16.36
C ASN A 59 3.84 -0.39 -15.50
N PRO A 60 4.09 -0.80 -14.24
CA PRO A 60 5.03 -0.12 -13.37
C PRO A 60 6.47 -0.08 -13.92
N LEU A 61 6.83 -0.99 -14.83
CA LEU A 61 8.14 -1.03 -15.47
C LEU A 61 8.36 0.14 -16.44
N ASN A 62 7.30 0.70 -17.03
CA ASN A 62 7.38 1.82 -17.96
C ASN A 62 7.43 3.18 -17.25
N TRP A 63 7.24 3.22 -15.92
CA TRP A 63 7.28 4.48 -15.18
C TRP A 63 8.68 5.08 -15.12
N SER A 64 8.74 6.41 -15.04
CA SER A 64 9.98 7.16 -14.83
C SER A 64 10.70 6.70 -13.55
N ALA A 65 12.03 6.69 -13.60
CA ALA A 65 12.85 6.26 -12.47
C ALA A 65 12.58 7.09 -11.21
N SER A 66 12.39 8.40 -11.35
CA SER A 66 12.05 9.30 -10.25
C SER A 66 10.75 8.90 -9.58
N PHE A 67 9.70 8.62 -10.36
CA PHE A 67 8.41 8.21 -9.78
C PHE A 67 8.51 6.87 -9.04
N LYS A 68 9.22 5.88 -9.60
CA LYS A 68 9.48 4.60 -8.93
C LYS A 68 10.18 4.82 -7.58
N TRP A 69 11.24 5.62 -7.55
CA TRP A 69 11.96 5.94 -6.32
C TRP A 69 11.11 6.69 -5.31
N THR A 70 10.27 7.63 -5.74
CA THR A 70 9.34 8.33 -4.84
C THR A 70 8.34 7.37 -4.20
N VAL A 71 7.72 6.48 -4.98
CA VAL A 71 6.77 5.49 -4.45
C VAL A 71 7.47 4.55 -3.46
N THR A 72 8.66 4.06 -3.81
CA THR A 72 9.48 3.22 -2.92
C THR A 72 9.83 3.95 -1.63
N ALA A 73 10.24 5.22 -1.70
CA ALA A 73 10.58 6.03 -0.54
C ALA A 73 9.39 6.24 0.40
N ILE A 74 8.18 6.46 -0.14
CA ILE A 74 6.96 6.61 0.66
C ILE A 74 6.66 5.32 1.44
N VAL A 75 6.74 4.16 0.78
CA VAL A 75 6.50 2.87 1.44
C VAL A 75 7.59 2.57 2.48
N ALA A 76 8.86 2.86 2.17
CA ALA A 76 9.96 2.70 3.09
C ALA A 76 9.81 3.59 4.34
N LEU A 77 9.42 4.86 4.16
CA LEU A 77 9.19 5.79 5.26
C LEU A 77 8.00 5.35 6.12
N SER A 78 6.95 4.81 5.50
CA SER A 78 5.80 4.26 6.22
C SER A 78 6.20 3.06 7.09
N CYS A 79 7.00 2.14 6.53
CA CYS A 79 7.55 1.01 7.30
C CYS A 79 8.46 1.49 8.43
N PHE A 80 9.30 2.49 8.17
CA PHE A 80 10.15 3.10 9.18
C PHE A 80 9.32 3.73 10.30
N ALA A 81 8.27 4.48 9.99
CA ALA A 81 7.39 5.09 10.99
C ALA A 81 6.76 4.05 11.93
N THR A 82 6.29 2.91 11.39
CA THR A 82 5.73 1.83 12.21
C THR A 82 6.77 1.18 13.11
N ALA A 83 7.98 0.91 12.60
CA ALA A 83 9.08 0.37 13.40
C ALA A 83 9.56 1.36 14.47
N PHE A 84 9.61 2.64 14.11
CA PHE A 84 9.99 3.73 15.01
C PHE A 84 8.99 3.91 16.15
N ALA A 85 7.69 3.82 15.89
CA ALA A 85 6.66 3.93 16.94
C ALA A 85 6.86 2.90 18.08
N SER A 86 7.15 1.64 17.72
CA SER A 86 7.47 0.59 18.70
C SER A 86 8.73 0.89 19.52
N SER A 87 9.74 1.46 18.84
CA SER A 87 11.04 1.75 19.44
C SER A 87 10.95 2.97 20.36
N ALA A 88 10.18 3.99 19.96
CA ALA A 88 9.90 5.17 20.75
C ALA A 88 9.12 4.83 22.03
N PHE A 89 8.10 3.97 21.92
CA PHE A 89 7.33 3.53 23.09
C PHE A 89 8.20 2.78 24.10
N SER A 90 8.99 1.80 23.64
CA SER A 90 9.87 1.03 24.51
C SER A 90 11.03 1.85 25.10
N GLY A 91 11.58 2.81 24.35
CA GLY A 91 12.59 3.76 24.83
C GLY A 91 12.07 4.71 25.91
N GLY A 92 10.77 5.04 25.88
CA GLY A 92 10.11 5.96 26.82
C GLY A 92 9.54 5.31 28.08
N ILE A 93 9.70 4.00 28.29
CA ILE A 93 9.02 3.27 29.38
C ILE A 93 9.23 3.91 30.76
N ARG A 94 10.45 4.36 31.07
CA ARG A 94 10.73 4.99 32.37
C ARG A 94 9.90 6.26 32.58
N GLU A 95 9.88 7.14 31.59
CA GLU A 95 9.12 8.38 31.63
C GLU A 95 7.62 8.11 31.69
N LEU A 96 7.13 7.06 31.00
CA LEU A 96 5.73 6.67 31.05
C LEU A 96 5.32 6.14 32.44
N VAL A 97 6.17 5.35 33.10
CA VAL A 97 5.95 4.87 34.47
C VAL A 97 5.82 6.05 35.44
N TYR A 98 6.74 7.02 35.37
CA TYR A 98 6.71 8.20 36.23
C TYR A 98 5.55 9.13 35.90
N GLY A 99 5.28 9.40 34.61
CA GLY A 99 4.24 10.33 34.17
C GLY A 99 2.83 9.83 34.47
N PHE A 100 2.55 8.55 34.19
CA PHE A 100 1.22 7.96 34.39
C PHE A 100 1.02 7.34 35.78
N HIS A 101 2.06 7.34 36.63
CA HIS A 101 2.03 6.69 37.95
C HIS A 101 1.54 5.24 37.87
N ALA A 102 1.93 4.54 36.81
CA ALA A 102 1.48 3.19 36.48
C ALA A 102 2.57 2.15 36.80
N SER A 103 2.17 0.90 36.97
CA SER A 103 3.12 -0.19 37.21
C SER A 103 3.90 -0.54 35.93
N THR A 104 5.14 -1.02 36.10
CA THR A 104 5.99 -1.44 34.97
C THR A 104 5.34 -2.55 34.15
N GLU A 105 4.56 -3.42 34.78
CA GLU A 105 3.82 -4.51 34.14
C GLU A 105 2.78 -3.96 33.17
N LEU A 106 2.02 -2.93 33.55
CA LEU A 106 1.03 -2.29 32.68
C LEU A 106 1.67 -1.63 31.46
N ILE A 107 2.79 -0.92 31.65
CA ILE A 107 3.51 -0.28 30.56
C ILE A 107 4.11 -1.33 29.61
N THR A 108 4.67 -2.42 30.15
CA THR A 108 5.21 -3.52 29.36
C THR A 108 4.11 -4.26 28.58
N ALA A 109 2.91 -4.38 29.17
CA ALA A 109 1.75 -4.93 28.48
C ALA A 109 1.40 -4.13 27.21
N GLY A 110 1.62 -2.82 27.19
CA GLY A 110 1.46 -1.99 25.98
C GLY A 110 2.34 -2.44 24.81
N VAL A 111 3.61 -2.77 25.08
CA VAL A 111 4.51 -3.34 24.05
C VAL A 111 4.02 -4.71 23.61
N SER A 112 3.56 -5.55 24.54
CA SER A 112 3.02 -6.88 24.20
C SER A 112 1.75 -6.79 23.35
N LEU A 113 0.84 -5.85 23.64
CA LEU A 113 -0.36 -5.59 22.84
C LEU A 113 -0.01 -5.11 21.42
N PHE A 114 1.02 -4.28 21.29
CA PHE A 114 1.53 -3.86 19.99
C PHE A 114 2.06 -5.06 19.16
N VAL A 115 2.84 -5.95 19.78
CA VAL A 115 3.33 -7.19 19.13
C VAL A 115 2.16 -8.14 18.78
N LEU A 116 1.17 -8.26 19.65
CA LEU A 116 -0.04 -9.03 19.40
C LEU A 116 -0.80 -8.48 18.18
N GLY A 117 -0.94 -7.15 18.08
CA GLY A 117 -1.51 -6.50 16.91
C GLY A 117 -0.74 -6.80 15.63
N PHE A 118 0.59 -6.87 15.69
CA PHE A 118 1.43 -7.30 14.57
C PHE A 118 1.22 -8.77 14.17
N ALA A 119 0.94 -9.65 15.13
CA ALA A 119 0.65 -11.06 14.86
C ALA A 119 -0.75 -11.25 14.25
N LEU A 120 -1.75 -10.54 14.78
CA LEU A 120 -3.15 -10.69 14.35
C LEU A 120 -3.50 -9.85 13.12
N GLY A 121 -2.85 -8.70 12.94
CA GLY A 121 -3.12 -7.77 11.85
C GLY A 121 -3.08 -8.42 10.47
N PRO A 122 -1.99 -9.13 10.09
CA PRO A 122 -1.89 -9.77 8.78
C PRO A 122 -3.02 -10.77 8.50
N LEU A 123 -3.56 -11.44 9.52
CA LEU A 123 -4.65 -12.41 9.34
C LEU A 123 -5.92 -11.76 8.81
N VAL A 124 -6.18 -10.49 9.17
CA VAL A 124 -7.34 -9.73 8.70
C VAL A 124 -6.99 -8.95 7.43
N TRP A 125 -5.85 -8.27 7.41
CA TRP A 125 -5.50 -7.34 6.33
C TRP A 125 -5.02 -8.04 5.07
N ALA A 126 -4.43 -9.24 5.14
CA ALA A 126 -3.98 -9.98 3.96
C ALA A 126 -5.15 -10.35 3.02
N PRO A 127 -6.21 -11.07 3.45
CA PRO A 127 -7.32 -11.41 2.56
C PRO A 127 -8.10 -10.17 2.10
N LEU A 128 -8.20 -9.15 2.95
CA LEU A 128 -8.86 -7.90 2.60
C LEU A 128 -8.08 -7.11 1.53
N SER A 129 -6.75 -7.24 1.51
CA SER A 129 -5.89 -6.64 0.48
C SER A 129 -6.02 -7.29 -0.90
N GLU A 130 -6.48 -8.54 -0.97
CA GLU A 130 -6.74 -9.25 -2.22
C GLU A 130 -8.08 -8.85 -2.84
N THR A 131 -9.09 -8.60 -2.01
CA THR A 131 -10.47 -8.31 -2.45
C THR A 131 -10.71 -6.82 -2.72
N ILE A 132 -10.31 -5.95 -1.80
CA ILE A 132 -10.49 -4.49 -1.90
C ILE A 132 -9.30 -3.85 -2.64
N GLY A 133 -8.18 -4.58 -2.65
CA GLY A 133 -6.96 -4.23 -3.34
C GLY A 133 -5.97 -3.44 -2.48
N ARG A 134 -4.69 -3.70 -2.71
CA ARG A 134 -3.56 -3.35 -1.82
C ARG A 134 -3.45 -1.88 -1.43
N GLN A 135 -3.69 -0.98 -2.38
CA GLN A 135 -3.47 0.45 -2.16
C GLN A 135 -4.47 1.05 -1.16
N LYS A 136 -5.76 0.72 -1.29
CA LYS A 136 -6.81 1.22 -0.38
C LYS A 136 -6.60 0.71 1.03
N VAL A 137 -6.27 -0.57 1.16
CA VAL A 137 -5.96 -1.18 2.47
C VAL A 137 -4.79 -0.47 3.13
N PHE A 138 -3.72 -0.20 2.39
CA PHE A 138 -2.56 0.54 2.92
C PHE A 138 -2.93 1.94 3.43
N PHE A 139 -3.72 2.71 2.66
CA PHE A 139 -4.16 4.04 3.09
C PHE A 139 -5.04 3.99 4.34
N VAL A 140 -6.01 3.07 4.40
CA VAL A 140 -6.91 2.95 5.55
C VAL A 140 -6.16 2.52 6.80
N THR A 141 -5.33 1.49 6.72
CA THR A 141 -4.57 1.00 7.89
C THR A 141 -3.57 2.04 8.39
N PHE A 142 -2.88 2.74 7.48
CA PHE A 142 -1.93 3.78 7.86
C PHE A 142 -2.62 5.03 8.42
N ALA A 143 -3.82 5.39 7.92
CA ALA A 143 -4.63 6.46 8.48
C ALA A 143 -5.11 6.11 9.89
N CYS A 144 -5.62 4.89 10.10
CA CYS A 144 -5.99 4.40 11.42
C CYS A 144 -4.77 4.44 12.37
N PHE A 145 -3.62 3.89 11.95
CA PHE A 145 -2.38 3.92 12.72
C PHE A 145 -1.99 5.35 13.14
N SER A 146 -2.02 6.29 12.20
CA SER A 146 -1.70 7.70 12.46
C SER A 146 -2.70 8.35 13.43
N ALA A 147 -3.99 8.05 13.29
CA ALA A 147 -5.02 8.57 14.19
C ALA A 147 -4.89 8.02 15.61
N PHE A 148 -4.59 6.72 15.76
CA PHE A 148 -4.33 6.12 17.08
C PHE A 148 -3.06 6.68 17.72
N LEU A 149 -1.97 6.83 16.96
CA LEU A 149 -0.76 7.49 17.47
C LEU A 149 -1.01 8.93 17.93
N ALA A 150 -1.79 9.69 17.16
CA ALA A 150 -2.19 11.04 17.56
C ALA A 150 -3.05 11.03 18.84
N GLY A 151 -3.93 10.05 18.99
CA GLY A 151 -4.69 9.80 20.22
C GLY A 151 -3.78 9.52 21.42
N CYS A 152 -2.79 8.63 21.26
CA CYS A 152 -1.81 8.31 22.30
C CYS A 152 -1.01 9.54 22.77
N ALA A 153 -0.83 10.56 21.93
CA ALA A 153 -0.13 11.78 22.31
C ALA A 153 -0.95 12.68 23.27
N GLY A 154 -2.28 12.54 23.28
CA GLY A 154 -3.20 13.40 24.06
C GLY A 154 -3.79 12.76 25.32
N VAL A 155 -3.47 11.49 25.62
CA VAL A 155 -4.06 10.79 26.76
C VAL A 155 -3.32 11.08 28.06
N ASN A 156 -4.08 11.21 29.15
CA ASN A 156 -3.57 11.41 30.51
C ASN A 156 -3.84 10.20 31.41
N ASN A 157 -4.33 9.09 30.84
CA ASN A 157 -4.62 7.86 31.57
C ASN A 157 -3.96 6.67 30.88
N ILE A 158 -3.36 5.78 31.67
CA ILE A 158 -2.71 4.56 31.18
C ILE A 158 -3.69 3.64 30.44
N GLY A 159 -4.93 3.51 30.93
CA GLY A 159 -5.92 2.66 30.29
C GLY A 159 -6.36 3.15 28.90
N SER A 160 -6.16 4.44 28.60
CA SER A 160 -6.41 5.01 27.27
C SER A 160 -5.17 5.03 26.38
N LEU A 161 -3.99 4.80 26.96
CA LEU A 161 -2.71 4.68 26.25
C LEU A 161 -2.51 3.27 25.68
N LEU A 162 -3.02 2.25 26.38
CA LEU A 162 -3.03 0.85 25.97
C LEU A 162 -4.10 0.57 24.91
#